data_AF-A0A2E6C632-F1
#
_entry.id   AF-A0A2E6C632-F1
#
_cell.length_a   1.000
_cell.length_b   1.000
_cell.length_c   1.000
_cell.angle_alpha   90.00
_cell.angle_beta   90.00
_cell.angle_gamma   90.00
#
_symmetry.space_group_name_H-M   'P 1'
#
loop_
_entity.id
_entity.type
_entity.pdbx_description
1 polymer ?
#
loop_
_entity_poly.entity_id
_entity_poly.type
_entity_poly.pdbx_seq_one_letter_code
_entity_poly.pdbx_strand_id
1 'polypeptide(L)'
;MHKPSFKKHAWYIAPVLGITIYLLLRTLPAFYVSDATWVVCEEGKEPTTDRWFGEDDEWQQGIEDDFRDTGDCTATYETTVTTQPPGLWAIALGSPLVSLLALIFIRSSIKSYQDGDNPDFSKGLTSRSLYIGFLGKVIVLLFWLVLLILISVVNGSQVTFVDETLWRYGNPDFTERMLFFAWTSTLTLTPAAMAFEAMMFVHATLKDTVFGIDNNLRKTFTTAVFTGLGVISFIVGSELMESVIGYGMAGGVFVGVSLLVVRKPILLILDKASNRFIPSTHTPEETAYLEAYATAMEDNVITPEERKLLETVAATFGLNENIVRTLESEYSELLEEE
;
A
#
# COMPACT_ATOMS: atom_id res chain seq x y z
N MET A 1 3.59 17.35 -14.95
CA MET A 1 4.74 17.40 -14.02
C MET A 1 6.07 17.27 -14.79
N HIS A 2 6.35 18.19 -15.71
CA HIS A 2 7.39 18.01 -16.76
C HIS A 2 8.67 18.85 -16.55
N LYS A 3 8.74 19.70 -15.51
CA LYS A 3 9.95 20.48 -15.23
C LYS A 3 11.03 19.60 -14.56
N PRO A 4 12.26 19.53 -15.12
CA PRO A 4 13.33 18.66 -14.62
C PRO A 4 13.75 18.95 -13.18
N SER A 5 13.60 20.20 -12.72
CA SER A 5 13.87 20.60 -11.32
C SER A 5 12.95 19.89 -10.31
N PHE A 6 11.69 19.61 -10.65
CA PHE A 6 10.76 18.93 -9.75
C PHE A 6 11.01 17.42 -9.67
N LYS A 7 11.41 16.78 -10.78
CA LYS A 7 11.71 15.34 -10.83
C LYS A 7 12.84 14.95 -9.86
N LYS A 8 13.90 15.77 -9.75
CA LYS A 8 15.06 15.48 -8.89
C LYS A 8 14.72 15.49 -7.39
N HIS A 9 13.68 16.22 -7.01
CA HIS A 9 13.32 16.44 -5.61
C HIS A 9 12.11 15.62 -5.15
N ALA A 10 11.35 15.05 -6.10
CA ALA A 10 10.12 14.31 -5.81
C ALA A 10 10.30 13.17 -4.78
N TRP A 11 11.46 12.49 -4.78
CA TRP A 11 11.71 11.33 -3.92
C TRP A 11 11.84 11.66 -2.42
N TYR A 12 12.28 12.87 -2.06
CA TYR A 12 12.37 13.30 -0.66
C TYR A 12 11.25 14.25 -0.25
N ILE A 13 10.59 14.93 -1.20
CA ILE A 13 9.50 15.88 -0.89
C ILE A 13 8.37 15.17 -0.15
N ALA A 14 7.94 13.99 -0.62
CA ALA A 14 6.84 13.25 0.01
C ALA A 14 7.19 12.78 1.45
N PRO A 15 8.35 12.14 1.70
CA PRO A 15 8.78 11.81 3.07
C PRO A 15 8.93 13.04 3.97
N VAL A 16 9.54 14.12 3.48
CA VAL A 16 9.75 15.36 4.26
C VAL A 16 8.40 15.99 4.63
N LEU A 17 7.46 16.07 3.68
CA LEU A 17 6.11 16.57 3.95
C LEU A 17 5.39 15.67 4.96
N GLY A 18 5.45 14.35 4.80
CA GLY A 18 4.84 13.39 5.72
C GLY A 18 5.37 13.53 7.15
N ILE A 19 6.70 13.60 7.31
CA ILE A 19 7.35 13.81 8.61
C ILE A 19 6.97 15.17 9.19
N THR A 20 6.97 16.23 8.37
CA THR A 20 6.62 17.58 8.83
C THR A 20 5.18 17.63 9.33
N ILE A 21 4.23 17.06 8.57
CA ILE A 21 2.82 16.97 8.94
C ILE A 21 2.67 16.17 10.23
N TYR A 22 3.34 15.01 10.34
CA TYR A 22 3.31 14.21 11.58
C TYR A 22 3.84 14.99 12.79
N LEU A 23 4.97 15.68 12.67
CA LEU A 23 5.54 16.48 13.75
C LEU A 23 4.63 17.64 14.18
N LEU A 24 3.86 18.21 13.25
CA LEU A 24 2.86 19.24 13.55
C LEU A 24 1.63 18.65 14.25
N LEU A 25 1.15 17.49 13.79
CA LEU A 25 -0.09 16.89 14.29
C LEU A 25 0.09 16.16 15.63
N ARG A 26 1.25 15.53 15.89
CA ARG A 26 1.47 14.64 17.05
C ARG A 26 1.30 15.30 18.42
N THR A 27 1.32 16.62 18.50
CA THR A 27 1.17 17.37 19.76
C THR A 27 -0.24 17.92 19.98
N LEU A 28 -1.12 17.77 18.98
CA LEU A 28 -2.48 18.28 19.03
C LEU A 28 -3.42 17.26 19.70
N PRO A 29 -4.27 17.67 20.66
CA PRO A 29 -5.26 16.80 21.32
C PRO A 29 -6.16 16.01 20.37
N ALA A 30 -6.48 16.58 19.22
CA ALA A 30 -7.30 15.91 18.21
C ALA A 30 -6.62 14.70 17.54
N PHE A 31 -5.33 14.45 17.75
CA PHE A 31 -4.56 13.42 17.04
C PHE A 31 -3.80 12.44 17.96
N TYR A 32 -3.97 12.53 19.28
CA TYR A 32 -3.44 11.55 20.22
C TYR A 32 -4.57 10.95 21.06
N VAL A 33 -4.45 9.65 21.38
CA VAL A 33 -5.35 8.97 22.33
C VAL A 33 -4.91 9.42 23.72
N SER A 34 -5.75 10.17 24.42
CA SER A 34 -5.40 10.81 25.68
C SER A 34 -5.63 9.91 26.87
N ASP A 35 -6.72 9.16 26.84
CA ASP A 35 -7.18 8.34 27.97
C ASP A 35 -7.57 6.94 27.50
N ALA A 36 -7.32 5.97 28.38
CA ALA A 36 -7.69 4.57 28.22
C ALA A 36 -8.08 3.96 29.57
N THR A 37 -9.11 3.13 29.56
CA THR A 37 -9.63 2.44 30.73
C THR A 37 -9.85 0.95 30.44
N TRP A 38 -9.64 0.12 31.46
CA TRP A 38 -10.04 -1.29 31.46
C TRP A 38 -11.48 -1.38 31.92
N VAL A 39 -12.31 -2.05 31.15
CA VAL A 39 -13.66 -2.44 31.57
C VAL A 39 -13.55 -3.87 32.08
N VAL A 40 -13.83 -4.03 33.37
CA VAL A 40 -13.79 -5.32 34.07
C VAL A 40 -15.22 -5.74 34.36
N CYS A 41 -15.61 -6.86 33.75
CA CYS A 41 -16.90 -7.49 33.93
C CYS A 41 -16.72 -8.87 34.56
N GLU A 42 -17.37 -9.10 35.70
CA GLU A 42 -17.51 -10.43 36.30
C GLU A 42 -18.96 -10.89 36.16
N GLU A 43 -19.17 -12.14 35.75
CA GLU A 43 -20.52 -12.67 35.50
C GLU A 43 -21.44 -12.50 36.72
N GLY A 44 -22.58 -11.85 36.50
CA GLY A 44 -23.58 -11.56 37.54
C GLY A 44 -23.22 -10.42 38.50
N LYS A 45 -22.22 -9.59 38.17
CA LYS A 45 -21.89 -8.35 38.89
C LYS A 45 -22.02 -7.14 37.98
N GLU A 46 -22.13 -5.97 38.58
CA GLU A 46 -22.07 -4.70 37.86
C GLU A 46 -20.68 -4.50 37.24
N PRO A 47 -20.60 -3.91 36.02
CA PRO A 47 -19.34 -3.57 35.39
C PRO A 47 -18.59 -2.50 36.19
N THR A 48 -17.26 -2.60 36.20
CA THR A 48 -16.37 -1.64 36.84
C THR A 48 -15.30 -1.18 35.86
N THR A 49 -14.79 0.04 36.05
CA THR A 49 -13.72 0.58 35.21
C THR A 49 -12.44 0.83 36.01
N ASP A 50 -11.32 0.34 35.49
CA ASP A 50 -9.99 0.52 36.06
C ASP A 50 -9.12 1.32 35.10
N ARG A 51 -8.61 2.48 35.55
CA ARG A 51 -7.81 3.37 34.71
C ARG A 51 -6.52 2.70 34.24
N TRP A 52 -6.25 2.76 32.94
CA TRP A 52 -4.97 2.34 32.38
C TRP A 52 -3.97 3.49 32.27
N PHE A 53 -4.34 4.55 31.55
CA PHE A 53 -3.59 5.80 31.46
C PHE A 53 -4.55 6.96 31.13
N GLY A 54 -4.16 8.18 31.47
CA GLY A 54 -5.01 9.37 31.31
C GLY A 54 -5.31 10.07 32.62
N GLU A 55 -5.98 11.22 32.53
CA GLU A 55 -6.35 12.08 33.67
C GLU A 55 -7.83 12.51 33.61
N ASP A 56 -8.57 12.16 32.56
CA ASP A 56 -9.97 12.55 32.40
C ASP A 56 -10.92 11.64 33.20
N ASP A 57 -11.20 12.06 34.43
CA ASP A 57 -12.14 11.39 35.33
C ASP A 57 -13.59 11.42 34.80
N GLU A 58 -14.00 12.48 34.10
CA GLU A 58 -15.36 12.63 33.58
C GLU A 58 -15.60 11.66 32.40
N TRP A 59 -14.63 11.57 31.49
CA TRP A 59 -14.68 10.61 30.40
C TRP A 59 -14.76 9.17 30.93
N GLN A 60 -13.90 8.80 31.89
CA GLN A 60 -13.93 7.45 32.47
C GLN A 60 -15.28 7.14 33.13
N GLN A 61 -15.83 8.07 33.90
CA GLN A 61 -17.15 7.90 34.54
C GLN A 61 -18.25 7.71 33.49
N GLY A 62 -18.21 8.47 32.39
CA GLY A 62 -19.15 8.29 31.29
C GLY A 62 -19.11 6.88 30.69
N ILE A 63 -17.90 6.31 30.52
CA ILE A 63 -17.76 4.92 30.07
C ILE A 63 -18.36 3.95 31.09
N GLU A 64 -18.09 4.12 32.38
CA GLU A 64 -18.65 3.26 33.43
C GLU A 64 -20.18 3.31 33.45
N ASP A 65 -20.76 4.50 33.32
CA ASP A 65 -22.20 4.71 33.25
C ASP A 65 -22.82 4.04 32.00
N ASP A 66 -22.19 4.17 30.82
CA ASP A 66 -22.65 3.51 29.59
C ASP A 66 -22.73 1.97 29.74
N PHE A 67 -21.74 1.37 30.42
CA PHE A 67 -21.76 -0.06 30.71
C PHE A 67 -22.78 -0.43 31.79
N ARG A 68 -22.93 0.40 32.84
CA ARG A 68 -23.92 0.17 33.92
C ARG A 68 -25.36 0.27 33.45
N ASP A 69 -25.65 1.15 32.50
CA ASP A 69 -26.98 1.29 31.89
C ASP A 69 -27.42 0.00 31.17
N THR A 70 -26.47 -0.86 30.79
CA THR A 70 -26.74 -2.19 30.19
C THR A 70 -27.12 -3.25 31.23
N GLY A 71 -26.84 -3.02 32.52
CA GLY A 71 -27.11 -3.93 33.63
C GLY A 71 -25.93 -4.85 33.99
N ASP A 72 -26.23 -5.93 34.72
CA ASP A 72 -25.21 -6.88 35.20
C ASP A 72 -24.50 -7.59 34.04
N CYS A 73 -23.20 -7.83 34.19
CA CYS A 73 -22.39 -8.50 33.20
C CYS A 73 -22.89 -9.93 32.95
N THR A 74 -23.15 -10.27 31.69
CA THR A 74 -23.62 -11.59 31.26
C THR A 74 -22.51 -12.64 31.14
N ALA A 75 -21.26 -12.19 31.11
CA ALA A 75 -20.07 -13.03 31.04
C ALA A 75 -18.90 -12.34 31.73
N THR A 76 -17.90 -13.12 32.13
CA THR A 76 -16.64 -12.57 32.67
C THR A 76 -15.70 -12.19 31.54
N TYR A 77 -15.31 -10.92 31.45
CA TYR A 77 -14.35 -10.42 30.45
C TYR A 77 -13.63 -9.15 30.93
N GLU A 78 -12.47 -8.91 30.35
CA GLU A 78 -11.70 -7.68 30.52
C GLU A 78 -11.36 -7.13 29.14
N THR A 79 -11.58 -5.83 28.92
CA THR A 79 -11.32 -5.18 27.63
C THR A 79 -10.91 -3.74 27.80
N THR A 80 -10.10 -3.22 26.86
CA THR A 80 -9.66 -1.83 26.88
C THR A 80 -10.56 -0.96 26.02
N VAL A 81 -11.05 0.14 26.59
CA VAL A 81 -11.72 1.21 25.85
C VAL A 81 -10.82 2.43 25.84
N THR A 82 -10.71 3.09 24.69
CA THR A 82 -9.86 4.26 24.49
C THR A 82 -10.65 5.45 23.98
N THR A 83 -10.16 6.65 24.28
CA THR A 83 -10.65 7.88 23.66
C THR A 83 -10.54 7.81 22.13
N GLN A 84 -11.54 8.35 21.44
CA GLN A 84 -11.63 8.38 19.98
C GLN A 84 -11.39 9.79 19.45
N PRO A 85 -10.12 10.23 19.30
CA PRO A 85 -9.83 11.60 18.93
C PRO A 85 -10.29 11.88 17.49
N PRO A 86 -11.05 12.96 17.24
CA PRO A 86 -11.72 13.20 15.97
C PRO A 86 -10.74 13.47 14.81
N GLY A 87 -9.53 13.94 15.10
CA GLY A 87 -8.49 14.15 14.08
C GLY A 87 -7.95 12.85 13.49
N LEU A 88 -7.85 11.76 14.27
CA LEU A 88 -7.50 10.44 13.72
C LEU A 88 -8.57 9.95 12.76
N TRP A 89 -9.85 10.12 13.11
CA TRP A 89 -10.96 9.84 12.22
C TRP A 89 -10.96 10.74 10.98
N ALA A 90 -10.60 12.02 11.11
CA ALA A 90 -10.47 12.93 9.97
C ALA A 90 -9.41 12.46 8.96
N ILE A 91 -8.30 11.87 9.42
CA ILE A 91 -7.29 11.26 8.54
C ILE A 91 -7.89 10.05 7.79
N ALA A 92 -8.57 9.15 8.52
CA ALA A 92 -9.19 7.97 7.93
C ALA A 92 -10.26 8.35 6.88
N LEU A 93 -11.17 9.27 7.24
CA LEU A 93 -12.25 9.77 6.39
C LEU A 93 -11.73 10.64 5.23
N GLY A 94 -10.57 11.29 5.39
CA GLY A 94 -9.92 12.09 4.35
C GLY A 94 -9.20 11.28 3.26
N SER A 95 -8.87 10.01 3.53
CA SER A 95 -8.20 9.10 2.60
C SER A 95 -8.83 9.05 1.19
N PRO A 96 -10.15 8.86 1.02
CA PRO A 96 -10.77 8.86 -0.30
C PRO A 96 -10.61 10.17 -1.07
N LEU A 97 -10.57 11.33 -0.41
CA LEU A 97 -10.35 12.63 -1.07
C LEU A 97 -8.95 12.73 -1.68
N VAL A 98 -7.93 12.24 -0.96
CA VAL A 98 -6.55 12.20 -1.46
C VAL A 98 -6.44 11.26 -2.67
N SER A 99 -7.09 10.09 -2.62
CA SER A 99 -7.14 9.17 -3.75
C SER A 99 -7.88 9.74 -4.96
N LEU A 100 -8.94 10.52 -4.76
CA LEU A 100 -9.62 11.24 -5.85
C LEU A 100 -8.73 12.29 -6.51
N LEU A 101 -7.96 13.05 -5.73
CA LEU A 101 -6.98 14.00 -6.27
C LEU A 101 -5.93 13.28 -7.12
N ALA A 102 -5.43 12.13 -6.65
CA ALA A 102 -4.48 11.31 -7.39
C ALA A 102 -5.06 10.85 -8.75
N LEU A 103 -6.33 10.42 -8.79
CA LEU A 103 -7.00 10.04 -10.04
C LEU A 103 -7.05 11.17 -11.07
N ILE A 104 -7.28 12.41 -10.64
CA ILE A 104 -7.28 13.58 -11.53
C ILE A 104 -5.88 13.76 -12.16
N PHE A 105 -4.82 13.64 -11.37
CA PHE A 105 -3.44 13.73 -11.87
C PHE A 105 -3.09 12.59 -12.83
N ILE A 106 -3.45 11.34 -12.48
CA ILE A 106 -3.19 10.18 -13.34
C ILE A 106 -3.95 10.30 -14.65
N ARG A 107 -5.23 10.71 -14.62
CA ARG A 107 -6.03 10.96 -15.83
C ARG A 107 -5.40 12.01 -16.72
N SER A 108 -4.91 13.11 -16.13
CA SER A 108 -4.17 14.13 -16.89
C SER A 108 -2.89 13.57 -17.51
N SER A 109 -2.21 12.64 -16.82
CA SER A 109 -1.01 11.99 -17.35
C SER A 109 -1.32 11.05 -18.50
N ILE A 110 -2.37 10.23 -18.40
CA ILE A 110 -2.81 9.32 -19.47
C ILE A 110 -3.11 10.11 -20.73
N LYS A 111 -3.91 11.19 -20.61
CA LYS A 111 -4.24 12.06 -21.74
C LYS A 111 -2.98 12.66 -22.39
N SER A 112 -2.02 13.07 -21.57
CA SER A 112 -0.75 13.62 -22.08
C SER A 112 0.12 12.61 -22.84
N TYR A 113 0.02 11.31 -22.56
CA TYR A 113 0.75 10.27 -23.28
C TYR A 113 0.03 9.84 -24.57
N GLN A 114 -1.29 10.02 -24.64
CA GLN A 114 -2.10 9.73 -25.83
C GLN A 114 -2.09 10.87 -26.86
N ASP A 115 -2.03 12.13 -26.41
CA ASP A 115 -2.12 13.33 -27.26
C ASP A 115 -0.73 13.94 -27.62
N GLY A 116 0.39 13.23 -27.35
CA GLY A 116 1.76 13.74 -27.58
C GLY A 116 2.34 13.38 -28.96
N ASP A 117 3.32 14.16 -29.44
CA ASP A 117 3.98 13.99 -30.76
C ASP A 117 4.63 12.60 -30.99
N ASN A 118 4.82 11.79 -29.94
CA ASN A 118 5.16 10.37 -30.01
C ASN A 118 4.38 9.62 -28.91
N PRO A 119 3.29 8.90 -29.26
CA PRO A 119 2.49 8.18 -28.28
C PRO A 119 3.26 6.97 -27.72
N ASP A 120 3.56 7.00 -26.42
CA ASP A 120 4.21 5.89 -25.72
C ASP A 120 3.14 4.99 -25.07
N PHE A 121 2.68 4.00 -25.83
CA PHE A 121 1.59 3.10 -25.44
C PHE A 121 1.90 2.30 -24.17
N SER A 122 3.16 1.91 -23.95
CA SER A 122 3.62 1.18 -22.76
C SER A 122 3.37 1.99 -21.48
N LYS A 123 3.78 3.26 -21.47
CA LYS A 123 3.54 4.20 -20.36
C LYS A 123 2.06 4.53 -20.17
N GLY A 124 1.29 4.52 -21.26
CA GLY A 124 -0.17 4.62 -21.23
C GLY A 124 -0.83 3.44 -20.50
N LEU A 125 -0.39 2.20 -20.78
CA LEU A 125 -0.88 0.98 -20.15
C LEU A 125 -0.56 0.93 -18.65
N THR A 126 0.67 1.28 -18.27
CA THR A 126 1.13 1.34 -16.87
C THR A 126 0.34 2.40 -16.09
N SER A 127 0.12 3.57 -16.69
CA SER A 127 -0.71 4.64 -16.10
C SER A 127 -2.19 4.21 -15.97
N ARG A 128 -2.70 3.41 -16.90
CA ARG A 128 -4.09 2.89 -16.87
C ARG A 128 -4.28 1.83 -15.78
N SER A 129 -3.30 0.94 -15.58
CA SER A 129 -3.31 -0.01 -14.46
C SER A 129 -3.29 0.72 -13.10
N LEU A 130 -2.43 1.73 -12.98
CA LEU A 130 -2.39 2.59 -11.78
C LEU A 130 -3.72 3.31 -11.54
N TYR A 131 -4.34 3.84 -12.61
CA TYR A 131 -5.66 4.45 -12.54
C TYR A 131 -6.73 3.49 -12.02
N ILE A 132 -6.74 2.24 -12.51
CA ILE A 132 -7.66 1.20 -12.04
C ILE A 132 -7.45 0.89 -10.55
N GLY A 133 -6.19 0.82 -10.08
CA GLY A 133 -5.86 0.63 -8.67
C GLY A 133 -6.42 1.73 -7.77
N PHE A 134 -6.17 2.99 -8.11
CA PHE A 134 -6.71 4.14 -7.37
C PHE A 134 -8.24 4.20 -7.45
N LEU A 135 -8.83 3.88 -8.60
CA LEU A 135 -10.28 3.89 -8.78
C LEU A 135 -10.96 2.82 -7.91
N GLY A 136 -10.41 1.60 -7.90
CA GLY A 136 -10.91 0.52 -7.05
C GLY A 136 -10.82 0.88 -5.57
N LYS A 137 -9.70 1.48 -5.13
CA LYS A 137 -9.59 2.00 -3.76
C LYS A 137 -10.67 3.02 -3.43
N VAL A 138 -10.93 4.00 -4.30
CA VAL A 138 -11.99 4.99 -4.08
C VAL A 138 -13.36 4.33 -3.96
N ILE A 139 -13.69 3.38 -4.83
CA ILE A 139 -14.98 2.66 -4.78
C ILE A 139 -15.14 1.92 -3.44
N VAL A 140 -14.11 1.19 -3.00
CA VAL A 140 -14.14 0.47 -1.72
C VAL A 140 -14.24 1.44 -0.54
N LEU A 141 -13.51 2.56 -0.56
CA LEU A 141 -13.56 3.57 0.50
C LEU A 141 -14.90 4.33 0.54
N LEU A 142 -15.54 4.57 -0.61
CA LEU A 142 -16.89 5.15 -0.66
C LEU A 142 -17.92 4.18 -0.09
N PHE A 143 -17.80 2.89 -0.43
CA PHE A 143 -18.63 1.85 0.17
C PHE A 143 -18.45 1.78 1.69
N TRP A 144 -17.20 1.85 2.17
CA TRP A 144 -16.87 1.94 3.59
C TRP A 144 -17.52 3.15 4.28
N LEU A 145 -17.47 4.34 3.67
CA LEU A 145 -18.14 5.54 4.20
C LEU A 145 -19.65 5.37 4.31
N VAL A 146 -20.29 4.85 3.26
CA VAL A 146 -21.75 4.59 3.26
C VAL A 146 -22.11 3.59 4.36
N LEU A 147 -21.29 2.55 4.53
CA LEU A 147 -21.50 1.54 5.56
C LEU A 147 -21.39 2.15 6.97
N LEU A 148 -20.39 2.99 7.25
CA LEU A 148 -20.27 3.69 8.54
C LEU A 148 -21.47 4.59 8.85
N ILE A 149 -21.97 5.32 7.84
CA ILE A 149 -23.18 6.15 7.99
C ILE A 149 -24.38 5.27 8.30
N LEU A 150 -24.55 4.15 7.58
CA LEU A 150 -25.67 3.24 7.77
C LEU A 150 -25.65 2.62 9.18
N ILE A 151 -24.50 2.16 9.65
CA ILE A 151 -24.36 1.58 11.00
C ILE A 151 -24.73 2.65 12.05
N SER A 152 -24.24 3.89 11.91
CA SER A 152 -24.57 4.98 12.84
C SER A 152 -26.05 5.34 12.82
N VAL A 153 -26.70 5.34 11.65
CA VAL A 153 -28.15 5.59 11.52
C VAL A 153 -28.96 4.50 12.20
N VAL A 154 -28.55 3.23 12.07
CA VAL A 154 -29.24 2.09 12.70
C VAL A 154 -29.00 2.06 14.21
N ASN A 155 -27.80 2.43 14.68
CA ASN A 155 -27.51 2.55 16.12
C ASN A 155 -28.27 3.72 16.77
N GLY A 156 -28.61 4.76 16.00
CA GLY A 156 -29.25 5.98 16.49
C GLY A 156 -28.27 7.03 17.05
N SER A 157 -26.99 6.69 17.14
CA SER A 157 -25.88 7.54 17.58
C SER A 157 -24.61 7.24 16.77
N GLN A 158 -23.57 8.04 16.96
CA GLN A 158 -22.25 7.69 16.45
C GLN A 158 -21.76 6.43 17.16
N VAL A 159 -21.36 5.42 16.39
CA VAL A 159 -20.82 4.18 16.93
C VAL A 159 -19.42 4.39 17.46
N THR A 160 -19.20 3.94 18.69
CA THR A 160 -17.95 4.01 19.43
C THR A 160 -17.40 2.60 19.70
N PHE A 161 -16.20 2.53 20.30
CA PHE A 161 -15.65 1.25 20.77
C PHE A 161 -16.40 0.70 21.99
N VAL A 162 -17.20 1.53 22.68
CA VAL A 162 -18.10 1.07 23.75
C VAL A 162 -19.22 0.23 23.14
N ASP A 163 -19.89 0.74 22.10
CA ASP A 163 -20.95 0.03 21.39
C ASP A 163 -20.44 -1.32 20.85
N GLU A 164 -19.26 -1.34 20.23
CA GLU A 164 -18.65 -2.58 19.73
C GLU A 164 -18.41 -3.61 20.84
N THR A 165 -17.96 -3.15 22.01
CA THR A 165 -17.72 -4.01 23.17
C THR A 165 -19.03 -4.59 23.69
N LEU A 166 -20.08 -3.76 23.79
CA LEU A 166 -21.41 -4.19 24.23
C LEU A 166 -22.03 -5.21 23.27
N TRP A 167 -21.94 -4.97 21.96
CA TRP A 167 -22.44 -5.94 20.96
C TRP A 167 -21.67 -7.26 20.95
N ARG A 168 -20.42 -7.25 21.41
CA ARG A 168 -19.55 -8.43 21.42
C ARG A 168 -19.71 -9.27 22.67
N TYR A 169 -19.76 -8.65 23.84
CA TYR A 169 -19.69 -9.34 25.14
C TYR A 169 -20.93 -9.19 26.01
N GLY A 170 -21.85 -8.27 25.69
CA GLY A 170 -23.10 -8.09 26.40
C GLY A 170 -24.11 -9.22 26.10
N ASN A 171 -25.39 -8.87 26.06
CA ASN A 171 -26.45 -9.80 25.64
C ASN A 171 -27.08 -9.32 24.32
N PRO A 172 -26.37 -9.47 23.18
CA PRO A 172 -26.76 -8.79 21.96
C PRO A 172 -27.93 -9.47 21.25
N ASP A 173 -28.92 -8.65 20.88
CA ASP A 173 -30.02 -9.03 20.00
C ASP A 173 -29.54 -9.24 18.56
N PHE A 174 -30.41 -9.77 17.69
CA PHE A 174 -30.05 -10.04 16.30
C PHE A 174 -29.52 -8.78 15.57
N THR A 175 -30.13 -7.62 15.81
CA THR A 175 -29.70 -6.35 15.20
C THR A 175 -28.29 -5.96 15.64
N GLU A 176 -27.99 -6.07 16.94
CA GLU A 176 -26.68 -5.74 17.50
C GLU A 176 -25.59 -6.68 17.01
N ARG A 177 -25.90 -7.97 16.85
CA ARG A 177 -25.00 -8.93 16.20
C ARG A 177 -24.69 -8.55 14.75
N MET A 178 -25.70 -8.05 14.01
CA MET A 178 -25.51 -7.57 12.64
C MET A 178 -24.69 -6.27 12.62
N LEU A 179 -24.89 -5.36 13.57
CA LEU A 179 -24.09 -4.14 13.73
C LEU A 179 -22.64 -4.47 14.07
N PHE A 180 -22.39 -5.42 14.98
CA PHE A 180 -21.04 -5.91 15.28
C PHE A 180 -20.34 -6.48 14.05
N PHE A 181 -21.03 -7.33 13.29
CA PHE A 181 -20.47 -7.90 12.06
C PHE A 181 -20.18 -6.82 11.01
N ALA A 182 -21.10 -5.87 10.82
CA ALA A 182 -20.94 -4.76 9.88
C ALA A 182 -19.77 -3.85 10.29
N TRP A 183 -19.71 -3.45 11.57
CA TRP A 183 -18.63 -2.64 12.13
C TRP A 183 -17.27 -3.32 11.98
N THR A 184 -17.15 -4.59 12.37
CA THR A 184 -15.91 -5.35 12.22
C THR A 184 -15.49 -5.45 10.75
N SER A 185 -16.46 -5.66 9.85
CA SER A 185 -16.21 -5.68 8.40
C SER A 185 -15.68 -4.33 7.90
N THR A 186 -16.19 -3.20 8.42
CA THR A 186 -15.68 -1.87 8.01
C THR A 186 -14.19 -1.71 8.28
N LEU A 187 -13.68 -2.25 9.39
CA LEU A 187 -12.26 -2.16 9.75
C LEU A 187 -11.36 -2.94 8.76
N THR A 188 -11.90 -3.96 8.09
CA THR A 188 -11.18 -4.75 7.07
C THR A 188 -11.18 -4.13 5.68
N LEU A 189 -12.16 -3.27 5.36
CA LEU A 189 -12.30 -2.66 4.04
C LEU A 189 -11.18 -1.68 3.72
N THR A 190 -10.71 -0.91 4.72
CA THR A 190 -9.62 0.06 4.50
C THR A 190 -8.30 -0.62 4.15
N PRO A 191 -7.81 -1.64 4.91
CA PRO A 191 -6.67 -2.44 4.49
C PRO A 191 -6.87 -3.14 3.15
N ALA A 192 -8.06 -3.70 2.88
CA ALA A 192 -8.35 -4.35 1.61
C ALA A 192 -8.23 -3.38 0.41
N ALA A 193 -8.70 -2.15 0.57
CA ALA A 193 -8.57 -1.10 -0.45
C ALA A 193 -7.10 -0.75 -0.73
N MET A 194 -6.27 -0.67 0.32
CA MET A 194 -4.82 -0.45 0.18
C MET A 194 -4.13 -1.65 -0.48
N ALA A 195 -4.51 -2.88 -0.12
CA ALA A 195 -3.98 -4.09 -0.73
C ALA A 195 -4.31 -4.17 -2.22
N PHE A 196 -5.54 -3.81 -2.61
CA PHE A 196 -5.94 -3.74 -4.02
C PHE A 196 -5.11 -2.74 -4.82
N GLU A 197 -4.91 -1.52 -4.28
CA GLU A 197 -4.05 -0.51 -4.90
C GLU A 197 -2.61 -1.03 -5.08
N ALA A 198 -2.06 -1.67 -4.05
CA ALA A 198 -0.71 -2.24 -4.10
C ALA A 198 -0.61 -3.38 -5.13
N MET A 199 -1.61 -4.26 -5.22
CA MET A 199 -1.65 -5.33 -6.24
C MET A 199 -1.69 -4.75 -7.65
N MET A 200 -2.48 -3.71 -7.89
CA MET A 200 -2.54 -3.05 -9.21
C MET A 200 -1.24 -2.30 -9.53
N PHE A 201 -0.57 -1.72 -8.53
CA PHE A 201 0.75 -1.15 -8.70
C PHE A 201 1.78 -2.22 -9.10
N VAL A 202 1.81 -3.36 -8.39
CA VAL A 202 2.67 -4.49 -8.73
C VAL A 202 2.37 -4.99 -10.14
N HIS A 203 1.08 -5.18 -10.48
CA HIS A 203 0.65 -5.58 -11.82
C HIS A 203 1.13 -4.58 -12.88
N ALA A 204 1.00 -3.27 -12.63
CA ALA A 204 1.50 -2.24 -13.53
C ALA A 204 3.01 -2.36 -13.75
N THR A 205 3.78 -2.51 -12.66
CA THR A 205 5.24 -2.62 -12.74
C THR A 205 5.72 -3.89 -13.45
N LEU A 206 5.02 -5.01 -13.25
CA LEU A 206 5.33 -6.27 -13.93
C LEU A 206 4.99 -6.20 -15.41
N LYS A 207 3.82 -5.63 -15.76
CA LYS A 207 3.37 -5.51 -17.15
C LYS A 207 4.23 -4.54 -17.97
N ASP A 208 4.71 -3.45 -17.37
CA ASP A 208 5.68 -2.52 -17.99
C ASP A 208 7.03 -3.21 -18.30
N THR A 209 7.32 -4.32 -17.63
CA THR A 209 8.61 -5.05 -17.76
C THR A 209 8.56 -6.24 -18.71
N VAL A 210 7.35 -6.65 -19.15
CA VAL A 210 7.15 -7.71 -20.17
C VAL A 210 7.65 -7.30 -21.55
N PHE A 211 7.73 -5.98 -21.84
CA PHE A 211 8.27 -5.47 -23.11
C PHE A 211 9.72 -4.95 -23.02
N GLY A 212 10.53 -5.50 -22.10
CA GLY A 212 11.99 -5.41 -22.23
C GLY A 212 12.74 -4.67 -21.14
N ILE A 213 12.45 -4.88 -19.85
CA ILE A 213 13.32 -4.38 -18.78
C ILE A 213 13.36 -5.28 -17.52
N ASP A 214 13.60 -6.58 -17.69
CA ASP A 214 13.67 -7.50 -16.54
C ASP A 214 14.82 -7.16 -15.55
N ASN A 215 15.87 -6.50 -16.04
CA ASN A 215 17.01 -6.11 -15.20
C ASN A 215 16.71 -4.92 -14.27
N ASN A 216 15.92 -3.93 -14.70
CA ASN A 216 15.53 -2.82 -13.81
C ASN A 216 14.41 -3.22 -12.86
N LEU A 217 13.50 -4.12 -13.27
CA LEU A 217 12.52 -4.72 -12.35
C LEU A 217 13.25 -5.44 -11.22
N ARG A 218 14.20 -6.32 -11.56
CA ARG A 218 15.02 -7.06 -10.59
C ARG A 218 15.73 -6.13 -9.62
N LYS A 219 16.42 -5.11 -10.15
CA LYS A 219 17.14 -4.13 -9.33
C LYS A 219 16.21 -3.32 -8.44
N THR A 220 15.03 -2.96 -8.93
CA THR A 220 14.02 -2.21 -8.18
C THR A 220 13.36 -3.08 -7.10
N PHE A 221 13.01 -4.31 -7.43
CA PHE A 221 12.47 -5.31 -6.51
C PHE A 221 13.46 -5.65 -5.40
N THR A 222 14.71 -6.00 -5.73
CA THR A 222 15.78 -6.25 -4.76
C THR A 222 16.00 -5.04 -3.85
N THR A 223 15.98 -3.83 -4.41
CA THR A 223 16.13 -2.60 -3.63
C THR A 223 14.94 -2.35 -2.70
N ALA A 224 13.72 -2.60 -3.18
CA ALA A 224 12.50 -2.46 -2.39
C ALA A 224 12.45 -3.47 -1.24
N VAL A 225 12.76 -4.74 -1.50
CA VAL A 225 12.85 -5.80 -0.48
C VAL A 225 13.92 -5.48 0.56
N PHE A 226 15.11 -5.04 0.14
CA PHE A 226 16.16 -4.61 1.06
C PHE A 226 15.71 -3.43 1.94
N THR A 227 15.02 -2.46 1.36
CA THR A 227 14.51 -1.28 2.08
C THR A 227 13.42 -1.68 3.07
N GLY A 228 12.47 -2.53 2.66
CA GLY A 228 11.40 -3.03 3.52
C GLY A 228 11.93 -3.83 4.71
N LEU A 229 12.83 -4.77 4.46
CA LEU A 229 13.52 -5.52 5.53
C LEU A 229 14.35 -4.60 6.42
N GLY A 230 14.97 -3.57 5.84
CA GLY A 230 15.71 -2.55 6.59
C GLY A 230 14.83 -1.74 7.54
N VAL A 231 13.64 -1.32 7.08
CA VAL A 231 12.67 -0.59 7.91
C VAL A 231 12.14 -1.47 9.04
N ILE A 232 11.78 -2.73 8.74
CA ILE A 232 11.33 -3.68 9.77
C ILE A 232 12.44 -3.91 10.80
N SER A 233 13.68 -4.13 10.34
CA SER A 233 14.84 -4.30 11.22
C SER A 233 15.11 -3.06 12.06
N PHE A 234 14.89 -1.87 11.52
CA PHE A 234 15.04 -0.61 12.24
C PHE A 234 14.02 -0.50 13.39
N ILE A 235 12.74 -0.80 13.11
CA ILE A 235 11.68 -0.78 14.12
C ILE A 235 11.96 -1.83 15.21
N VAL A 236 12.22 -3.08 14.83
CA VAL A 236 12.53 -4.15 15.79
C VAL A 236 13.78 -3.81 16.61
N GLY A 237 14.80 -3.26 15.96
CA GLY A 237 16.04 -2.86 16.63
C GLY A 237 15.86 -1.70 17.61
N SER A 238 15.02 -0.72 17.30
CA SER A 238 14.72 0.37 18.23
C SER A 238 13.94 -0.14 19.45
N GLU A 239 12.93 -0.99 19.24
CA GLU A 239 12.13 -1.58 20.32
C GLU A 239 12.97 -2.47 21.24
N LEU A 240 13.83 -3.32 20.67
CA LEU A 240 14.71 -4.20 21.46
C LEU A 240 15.73 -3.41 22.29
N MET A 241 16.31 -2.34 21.72
CA MET A 241 17.26 -1.50 22.46
C MET A 241 16.58 -0.61 23.49
N GLU A 242 15.33 -0.23 23.27
CA GLU A 242 14.51 0.42 24.29
C GLU A 242 14.22 -0.54 25.46
N SER A 243 13.88 -1.80 25.16
CA SER A 243 13.63 -2.82 26.19
C SER A 243 14.87 -3.20 27.02
N VAL A 244 16.07 -3.24 26.40
CA VAL A 244 17.30 -3.67 27.09
C VAL A 244 18.06 -2.51 27.76
N ILE A 245 18.13 -1.35 27.09
CA ILE A 245 19.01 -0.23 27.49
C ILE A 245 18.20 1.02 27.85
N GLY A 246 16.89 1.05 27.60
CA GLY A 246 16.05 2.22 27.84
C GLY A 246 16.28 3.37 26.84
N TYR A 247 16.99 3.10 25.74
CA TYR A 247 17.39 4.12 24.76
C TYR A 247 17.18 3.62 23.33
N GLY A 248 15.93 3.62 22.86
CA GLY A 248 15.54 3.10 21.53
C GLY A 248 16.24 3.79 20.34
N MET A 249 16.66 5.05 20.52
CA MET A 249 17.41 5.79 19.49
C MET A 249 18.80 5.18 19.21
N ALA A 250 19.45 4.54 20.20
CA ALA A 250 20.72 3.83 19.96
C ALA A 250 20.50 2.59 19.08
N GLY A 251 19.38 1.89 19.22
CA GLY A 251 19.03 0.76 18.35
C GLY A 251 18.84 1.19 16.91
N GLY A 252 18.12 2.29 16.68
CA GLY A 252 17.96 2.86 15.33
C GLY A 252 19.28 3.25 14.68
N VAL A 253 20.18 3.92 15.42
CA VAL A 253 21.51 4.30 14.90
C VAL A 253 22.38 3.07 14.62
N PHE A 254 22.40 2.10 15.54
CA PHE A 254 23.18 0.87 15.39
C PHE A 254 22.72 0.05 14.18
N VAL A 255 21.41 -0.16 14.03
CA VAL A 255 20.84 -0.89 12.89
C VAL A 255 21.03 -0.12 11.59
N GLY A 256 20.84 1.20 11.60
CA GLY A 256 21.04 2.05 10.42
C GLY A 256 22.48 2.02 9.90
N VAL A 257 23.47 2.14 10.79
CA VAL A 257 24.90 2.04 10.42
C VAL A 257 25.24 0.63 9.93
N SER A 258 24.72 -0.40 10.62
CA SER A 258 24.94 -1.79 10.24
C SER A 258 24.40 -2.07 8.84
N LEU A 259 23.17 -1.64 8.53
CA LEU A 259 22.53 -1.78 7.21
C LEU A 259 23.33 -1.11 6.09
N LEU A 260 23.96 0.05 6.35
CA LEU A 260 24.81 0.71 5.36
C LEU A 260 26.06 -0.11 5.02
N VAL A 261 26.66 -0.78 6.01
CA VAL A 261 27.83 -1.64 5.82
C VAL A 261 27.47 -2.92 5.09
N VAL A 262 26.35 -3.57 5.44
CA VAL A 262 25.92 -4.84 4.83
C VAL A 262 25.09 -4.69 3.54
N ARG A 263 24.87 -3.45 3.09
CA ARG A 263 24.06 -3.16 1.89
C ARG A 263 24.52 -3.92 0.66
N LYS A 264 25.81 -3.81 0.30
CA LYS A 264 26.36 -4.45 -0.89
C LYS A 264 26.24 -5.99 -0.87
N PRO A 265 26.66 -6.70 0.20
CA PRO A 265 26.57 -8.16 0.23
C PRO A 265 25.12 -8.67 0.24
N ILE A 266 24.19 -7.99 0.91
CA ILE A 266 22.78 -8.42 0.94
C ILE A 266 22.12 -8.25 -0.43
N LEU A 267 22.36 -7.12 -1.11
CA LEU A 267 21.84 -6.91 -2.47
C LEU A 267 22.32 -7.99 -3.45
N LEU A 268 23.58 -8.44 -3.35
CA LEU A 268 24.08 -9.54 -4.18
C LEU A 268 23.37 -10.88 -3.92
N ILE A 269 23.04 -11.17 -2.66
CA ILE A 269 22.30 -12.39 -2.29
C ILE A 269 20.86 -12.31 -2.78
N LEU A 270 20.22 -11.15 -2.59
CA LEU A 270 18.86 -10.89 -3.05
C LEU A 270 18.76 -10.93 -4.57
N ASP A 271 19.74 -10.39 -5.29
CA ASP A 271 19.81 -10.48 -6.76
C ASP A 271 19.95 -11.93 -7.23
N LYS A 272 20.78 -12.73 -6.55
CA LYS A 272 20.93 -14.16 -6.85
C LYS A 272 19.65 -14.96 -6.56
N ALA A 273 18.92 -14.61 -5.50
CA ALA A 273 17.62 -15.21 -5.20
C ALA A 273 16.56 -14.74 -6.20
N SER A 274 16.55 -13.45 -6.54
CA SER A 274 15.62 -12.87 -7.51
C SER A 274 15.80 -13.47 -8.90
N ASN A 275 17.02 -13.78 -9.34
CA ASN A 275 17.27 -14.50 -10.61
C ASN A 275 16.54 -15.85 -10.70
N ARG A 276 16.21 -16.47 -9.56
CA ARG A 276 15.51 -17.76 -9.52
C ARG A 276 14.00 -17.60 -9.63
N PHE A 277 13.45 -16.47 -9.19
CA PHE A 277 12.01 -16.19 -9.16
C PHE A 277 11.56 -15.36 -10.36
N ILE A 278 12.45 -14.51 -10.87
CA ILE A 278 12.24 -13.63 -12.04
C ILE A 278 13.42 -13.88 -12.99
N PRO A 279 13.39 -14.98 -13.75
CA PRO A 279 14.39 -15.26 -14.77
C PRO A 279 14.19 -14.30 -15.94
N SER A 280 15.27 -13.64 -16.38
CA SER A 280 15.25 -12.85 -17.61
C SER A 280 15.09 -13.80 -18.79
N THR A 281 13.97 -13.68 -19.50
CA THR A 281 13.71 -14.43 -20.73
C THR A 281 14.66 -14.02 -21.84
N HIS A 282 15.10 -12.75 -21.86
CA HIS A 282 15.98 -12.22 -22.90
C HIS A 282 17.14 -11.38 -22.34
N THR A 283 18.26 -11.42 -23.04
CA THR A 283 19.42 -10.55 -22.84
C THR A 283 19.12 -9.11 -23.33
N PRO A 284 19.88 -8.09 -22.88
CA PRO A 284 19.73 -6.72 -23.37
C PRO A 284 19.84 -6.61 -24.90
N GLU A 285 20.70 -7.42 -25.50
CA GLU A 285 20.94 -7.50 -26.93
C GLU A 285 19.73 -8.09 -27.68
N GLU A 286 19.15 -9.17 -27.16
CA GLU A 286 17.93 -9.80 -27.70
C GLU A 286 16.71 -8.88 -27.55
N THR A 287 16.66 -8.07 -26.49
CA THR A 287 15.59 -7.09 -26.27
C THR A 287 15.66 -5.94 -27.29
N ALA A 288 16.85 -5.41 -27.55
CA ALA A 288 17.05 -4.37 -28.55
C ALA A 288 16.71 -4.86 -29.97
N TYR A 289 16.96 -6.14 -30.26
CA TYR A 289 16.52 -6.78 -31.49
C TYR A 289 14.99 -6.89 -31.57
N LEU A 290 14.34 -7.36 -30.51
CA LEU A 290 12.87 -7.48 -30.44
C LEU A 290 12.15 -6.13 -30.61
N GLU A 291 12.69 -5.03 -30.09
CA GLU A 291 12.11 -3.69 -30.28
C GLU A 291 12.18 -3.23 -31.74
N ALA A 292 13.30 -3.48 -32.41
CA ALA A 292 13.45 -3.22 -33.84
C ALA A 292 12.50 -4.11 -34.66
N TYR A 293 12.33 -5.37 -34.26
CA TYR A 293 11.41 -6.32 -34.90
C TYR A 293 9.95 -5.91 -34.73
N ALA A 294 9.54 -5.53 -33.52
CA ALA A 294 8.20 -5.04 -33.21
C ALA A 294 7.85 -3.79 -34.05
N THR A 295 8.82 -2.88 -34.22
CA THR A 295 8.66 -1.68 -35.06
C THR A 295 8.48 -2.06 -36.53
N ALA A 296 9.26 -3.01 -37.04
CA ALA A 296 9.12 -3.50 -38.41
C ALA A 296 7.82 -4.30 -38.65
N MET A 297 7.21 -4.81 -37.58
CA MET A 297 5.97 -5.58 -37.62
C MET A 297 4.70 -4.74 -37.39
N GLU A 298 4.81 -3.42 -37.25
CA GLU A 298 3.67 -2.53 -36.99
C GLU A 298 2.56 -2.67 -38.06
N ASP A 299 2.96 -2.83 -39.33
CA ASP A 299 2.04 -3.01 -40.47
C ASP A 299 1.73 -4.49 -40.78
N ASN A 300 2.10 -5.43 -39.88
CA ASN A 300 1.98 -6.89 -40.04
C ASN A 300 2.66 -7.48 -41.29
N VAL A 301 3.53 -6.73 -41.95
CA VAL A 301 4.26 -7.17 -43.15
C VAL A 301 5.69 -6.65 -43.09
N ILE A 302 6.66 -7.57 -43.03
CA ILE A 302 8.09 -7.20 -43.09
C ILE A 302 8.51 -7.07 -44.56
N THR A 303 8.94 -5.87 -44.94
CA THR A 303 9.48 -5.58 -46.26
C THR A 303 10.92 -6.11 -46.41
N PRO A 304 11.42 -6.28 -47.66
CA PRO A 304 12.81 -6.70 -47.90
C PRO A 304 13.86 -5.75 -47.31
N GLU A 305 13.55 -4.46 -47.20
CA GLU A 305 14.47 -3.45 -46.65
C GLU A 305 14.48 -3.49 -45.11
N GLU A 306 13.33 -3.69 -44.48
CA GLU A 306 13.24 -3.94 -43.02
C GLU A 306 13.94 -5.23 -42.62
N ARG A 307 13.83 -6.30 -43.43
CA ARG A 307 14.54 -7.56 -43.19
C ARG A 307 16.06 -7.34 -43.17
N LYS A 308 16.61 -6.59 -44.13
CA LYS A 308 18.04 -6.24 -44.15
C LYS A 308 18.46 -5.40 -42.94
N LEU A 309 17.59 -4.49 -42.51
CA LEU A 309 17.84 -3.67 -41.33
C LEU A 309 17.88 -4.53 -40.06
N LEU A 310 16.94 -5.45 -39.90
CA LEU A 310 16.91 -6.42 -38.80
C LEU A 310 18.15 -7.33 -38.79
N GLU A 311 18.54 -7.87 -39.95
CA GLU A 311 19.79 -8.65 -40.09
C GLU A 311 21.03 -7.84 -39.67
N THR A 312 21.06 -6.54 -39.99
CA THR A 312 22.14 -5.64 -39.60
C THR A 312 22.14 -5.40 -38.08
N VAL A 313 20.97 -5.24 -37.47
CA VAL A 313 20.80 -5.10 -36.02
C VAL A 313 21.24 -6.37 -35.29
N ALA A 314 20.80 -7.55 -35.75
CA ALA A 314 21.21 -8.85 -35.22
C ALA A 314 22.73 -9.04 -35.31
N ALA A 315 23.34 -8.71 -36.46
CA ALA A 315 24.78 -8.80 -36.65
C ALA A 315 25.56 -7.82 -35.75
N THR A 316 25.03 -6.60 -35.54
CA THR A 316 25.63 -5.59 -34.65
C THR A 316 25.66 -6.06 -33.20
N PHE A 317 24.64 -6.78 -32.77
CA PHE A 317 24.52 -7.34 -31.43
C PHE A 317 25.11 -8.76 -31.28
N GLY A 318 25.62 -9.36 -32.36
CA GLY A 318 26.22 -10.69 -32.34
C GLY A 318 25.20 -11.82 -32.10
N LEU A 319 23.93 -11.60 -32.44
CA LEU A 319 22.87 -12.59 -32.28
C LEU A 319 22.99 -13.70 -33.33
N ASN A 320 22.78 -14.94 -32.91
CA ASN A 320 22.75 -16.10 -33.81
C ASN A 320 21.40 -16.20 -34.52
N GLU A 321 21.39 -16.65 -35.77
CA GLU A 321 20.19 -16.84 -36.59
C GLU A 321 19.14 -17.76 -35.93
N ASN A 322 19.59 -18.76 -35.16
CA ASN A 322 18.67 -19.61 -34.37
C ASN A 322 17.97 -18.83 -33.25
N ILE A 323 18.67 -17.92 -32.58
CA ILE A 323 18.11 -17.09 -31.51
C ILE A 323 17.14 -16.09 -32.12
N VAL A 324 17.53 -15.42 -33.20
CA VAL A 324 16.68 -14.50 -33.98
C VAL A 324 15.36 -15.19 -34.36
N ARG A 325 15.42 -16.40 -34.91
CA ARG A 325 14.20 -17.13 -35.31
C ARG A 325 13.29 -17.46 -34.12
N THR A 326 13.87 -17.82 -32.97
CA THR A 326 13.10 -18.08 -31.74
C THR A 326 12.42 -16.81 -31.23
N LEU A 327 13.12 -15.68 -31.22
CA LEU A 327 12.57 -14.38 -30.83
C LEU A 327 11.41 -13.95 -31.73
N GLU A 328 11.57 -14.10 -33.05
CA GLU A 328 10.53 -13.77 -34.02
C GLU A 328 9.30 -14.68 -33.91
N SER A 329 9.50 -15.98 -33.65
CA SER A 329 8.39 -16.92 -33.45
C SER A 329 7.62 -16.66 -32.17
N GLU A 330 8.32 -16.41 -31.05
CA GLU A 330 7.67 -16.09 -29.76
C GLU A 330 6.86 -14.79 -29.86
N TYR A 331 7.39 -13.78 -30.55
CA TYR A 331 6.67 -12.52 -30.78
C TYR A 331 5.42 -12.71 -31.66
N SER A 332 5.51 -13.54 -32.70
CA SER A 332 4.38 -13.83 -33.59
C SER A 332 3.27 -14.62 -32.88
N GLU A 333 3.63 -15.56 -32.01
CA GLU A 333 2.66 -16.31 -31.18
C GLU A 333 1.89 -15.38 -30.22
N LEU A 334 2.56 -14.39 -29.62
CA LEU A 334 1.91 -13.40 -28.75
C LEU A 334 0.89 -12.51 -29.48
N LEU A 335 1.12 -12.22 -30.77
CA LEU A 335 0.19 -11.43 -31.59
C LEU A 335 -1.05 -12.24 -32.02
N GLU A 336 -0.96 -13.57 -32.09
CA GLU A 336 -2.10 -14.44 -32.43
C GLU A 336 -3.04 -14.68 -31.23
N GLU A 337 -2.57 -14.45 -29.99
CA GLU A 337 -3.35 -14.59 -28.76
C GLU A 337 -4.14 -13.33 -28.33
N GLU A 338 -3.89 -12.17 -28.96
CA GLU A 338 -4.63 -10.89 -28.75
C GLU A 338 -5.85 -10.70 -29.68
#